data_AF-A0A509B4A1-F1
#
_entry.id   AF-A0A509B4A1-F1
#
_cell.length_a   1.000
_cell.length_b   1.000
_cell.length_c   1.000
_cell.angle_alpha   90.00
_cell.angle_beta   90.00
_cell.angle_gamma   90.00
#
_symmetry.space_group_name_H-M   'P 1'
#
loop_
_entity.id
_entity.type
_entity.pdbx_description
1 polymer ?
#
loop_
_entity_poly.entity_id
_entity_poly.type
_entity_poly.pdbx_seq_one_letter_code
_entity_poly.pdbx_strand_id
1 'polypeptide(L)' 'MRTFILTSRSRAVPNVIRESVDAIRRWEPRCRNVRVKPVIVGEHVTLRVSWQLQSGGEEYTEVKWR' A
#
# COMPACT_ATOMS: atom_id res chain seq x y z
N MET A 1 8.30 -20.68 -9.11
CA MET A 1 9.40 -20.41 -8.15
C MET A 1 9.47 -18.90 -7.90
N ARG A 2 9.11 -18.42 -6.70
CA ARG A 2 9.30 -17.01 -6.32
C ARG A 2 10.40 -16.97 -5.27
N THR A 3 11.58 -16.53 -5.71
CA THR A 3 12.76 -16.35 -4.87
C THR A 3 12.50 -15.17 -3.93
N PHE A 4 12.23 -15.47 -2.66
CA PHE A 4 12.20 -14.47 -1.58
C PHE A 4 13.65 -14.13 -1.21
N ILE A 5 14.22 -13.11 -1.85
CA ILE A 5 15.54 -12.58 -1.46
C ILE A 5 15.37 -11.75 -0.18
N LEU A 6 15.95 -12.23 0.92
CA LEU A 6 16.00 -11.62 2.25
C LEU A 6 16.87 -10.35 2.27
N THR A 7 16.44 -9.28 1.61
CA THR A 7 17.05 -7.94 1.77
C THR A 7 16.38 -7.19 2.93
N SER A 8 17.07 -6.24 3.58
CA SER A 8 16.49 -5.32 4.59
C SER A 8 15.18 -4.67 4.13
N ARG A 9 15.09 -4.41 2.83
CA ARG A 9 13.91 -3.95 2.10
C ARG A 9 12.68 -4.83 2.31
N SER A 10 12.85 -6.16 2.27
CA SER A 10 11.76 -7.12 2.51
C SER A 10 11.21 -7.05 3.93
N ARG A 11 12.02 -6.64 4.92
CA ARG A 11 11.58 -6.47 6.32
C ARG A 11 10.86 -5.15 6.55
N ALA A 12 11.20 -4.09 5.81
CA ALA A 12 10.55 -2.79 5.93
C ALA A 12 9.17 -2.75 5.26
N VAL A 13 8.98 -3.49 4.15
CA VAL A 13 7.73 -3.48 3.36
C VAL A 13 6.47 -3.78 4.20
N PRO A 14 6.43 -4.80 5.07
CA PRO A 14 5.27 -5.04 5.93
C PRO A 14 4.93 -3.87 6.86
N ASN A 15 5.94 -3.22 7.44
CA ASN A 15 5.73 -2.07 8.31
C ASN A 15 5.18 -0.89 7.52
N VAL A 16 5.76 -0.57 6.37
CA VAL A 16 5.29 0.52 5.51
C VAL A 16 3.85 0.30 5.06
N ILE A 17 3.46 -0.94 4.73
CA ILE A 17 2.08 -1.30 4.41
C ILE A 17 1.16 -1.01 5.60
N ARG A 18 1.53 -1.44 6.81
CA ARG A 18 0.72 -1.24 8.02
C ARG A 18 0.53 0.24 8.31
N GLU A 19 1.61 1.01 8.37
CA GLU A 19 1.54 2.46 8.64
C GLU A 19 0.70 3.19 7.59
N SER A 20 0.79 2.78 6.32
CA SER A 20 -0.05 3.35 5.25
C SER A 20 -1.55 3.07 5.46
N VAL A 21 -1.90 1.82 5.80
CA VAL A 21 -3.29 1.45 6.07
C VAL A 21 -3.83 2.20 7.29
N ASP A 22 -3.03 2.29 8.36
CA ASP A 22 -3.42 2.96 9.59
C ASP A 22 -3.60 4.47 9.38
N ALA A 23 -2.71 5.10 8.61
CA ALA A 23 -2.83 6.50 8.22
C ALA A 23 -4.11 6.77 7.42
N ILE A 24 -4.39 5.95 6.38
CA ILE A 24 -5.60 6.12 5.56
C ILE A 24 -6.86 5.95 6.41
N ARG A 25 -6.90 4.94 7.28
CA ARG A 25 -8.05 4.71 8.17
C ARG A 25 -8.27 5.86 9.16
N ARG A 26 -7.20 6.44 9.66
CA ARG A 26 -7.25 7.55 10.62
C ARG A 26 -7.73 8.85 9.99
N TRP A 27 -7.24 9.16 8.79
CA TRP A 27 -7.45 10.46 8.16
C TRP A 27 -8.58 10.47 7.13
N GLU A 28 -8.90 9.34 6.51
CA GLU A 28 -9.98 9.21 5.51
C GLU A 28 -10.97 8.09 5.90
N PRO A 29 -11.79 8.28 6.96
CA PRO A 29 -12.72 7.25 7.45
C PRO A 29 -13.83 6.90 6.45
N ARG A 30 -14.01 7.73 5.41
CA ARG A 30 -14.94 7.46 4.29
C ARG A 30 -14.44 6.36 3.36
N CYS A 31 -13.13 6.09 3.36
CA CYS A 31 -12.51 5.03 2.59
C CYS A 31 -12.68 3.68 3.31
N ARG A 32 -13.48 2.80 2.72
CA ARG A 32 -13.65 1.40 3.14
C ARG A 32 -12.78 0.47 2.29
N ASN A 33 -12.61 -0.76 2.76
CA ASN A 33 -11.89 -1.80 2.03
C ASN A 33 -10.48 -1.40 1.55
N VAL A 34 -9.82 -0.52 2.30
CA VAL A 34 -8.46 -0.05 2.02
C VAL A 34 -7.52 -1.24 1.93
N ARG A 35 -6.87 -1.38 0.77
CA ARG A 35 -5.87 -2.41 0.50
C ARG A 35 -4.64 -1.74 -0.09
N VAL A 36 -3.48 -2.01 0.50
CA VAL A 36 -2.18 -1.53 0.03
C VAL A 36 -1.38 -2.72 -0.48
N LYS A 37 -0.91 -2.65 -1.73
CA LYS A 37 -0.05 -3.66 -2.34
C LYS A 37 1.29 -3.04 -2.73
N PRO A 38 2.42 -3.58 -2.27
CA PRO A 38 3.73 -3.13 -2.73
C PRO A 38 4.00 -3.71 -4.12
N VAL A 39 4.54 -2.87 -5.00
CA VAL A 39 5.13 -3.25 -6.28
C VAL A 39 6.60 -2.84 -6.22
N ILE A 40 7.49 -3.83 -6.29
CA ILE A 40 8.93 -3.62 -6.20
C ILE A 40 9.50 -3.71 -7.61
N VAL A 41 10.08 -2.61 -8.10
CA VAL A 41 10.71 -2.51 -9.42
C VAL A 41 12.14 -2.02 -9.25
N GLY A 42 13.09 -2.93 -9.38
CA GLY A 42 14.51 -2.65 -9.12
C GLY A 42 14.71 -2.07 -7.72
N GLU A 43 15.26 -0.85 -7.67
CA GLU A 43 15.47 -0.11 -6.43
C GLU A 43 14.31 0.79 -6.00
N HIS A 44 13.13 0.64 -6.59
CA HIS A 44 11.96 1.46 -6.23
C HIS A 44 10.85 0.59 -5.66
N VAL A 45 10.19 1.10 -4.62
CA VAL A 45 8.97 0.50 -4.06
C VAL A 45 7.82 1.45 -4.32
N THR A 46 6.83 1.00 -5.07
CA THR A 46 5.59 1.73 -5.31
C THR A 46 4.48 1.08 -4.50
N LEU A 47 3.65 1.88 -3.82
CA LEU A 47 2.49 1.39 -3.10
C LEU A 47 1.25 1.63 -3.96
N ARG A 48 0.64 0.55 -4.43
CA ARG A 48 -0.67 0.63 -5.08
C ARG A 48 -1.74 0.54 -4.00
N VAL A 49 -2.52 1.60 -3.86
CA VAL A 49 -3.59 1.71 -2.86
C VAL A 49 -4.93 1.64 -3.60
N SER A 50 -5.81 0.77 -3.13
CA SER A 50 -7.18 0.63 -3.62
C SER A 50 -8.16 0.74 -2.46
N TRP A 51 -9.25 1.48 -2.65
CA TRP A 51 -10.28 1.67 -1.64
C TRP A 51 -11.66 1.84 -2.28
N GLN A 52 -12.68 1.79 -1.44
CA GLN A 52 -14.06 2.06 -1.82
C GLN A 52 -14.58 3.25 -1.03
N LEU A 53 -15.18 4.22 -1.71
CA LEU A 53 -15.90 5.29 -1.02
C LEU A 53 -17.20 4.74 -0.46
N GLN A 54 -17.55 5.18 0.75
CA GLN A 54 -18.80 4.81 1.42
C GLN A 54 -20.06 5.14 0.57
N SER A 55 -19.93 6.07 -0.38
CA SER A 55 -20.99 6.51 -1.29
C SER A 55 -21.00 5.81 -2.65
N GLY A 56 -20.24 4.71 -2.84
CA GLY A 56 -20.44 3.78 -3.97
C GLY A 56 -19.53 3.94 -5.19
N GLY A 57 -18.32 4.49 -5.04
CA GLY A 57 -17.30 4.51 -6.10
C GLY A 57 -16.02 3.76 -5.69
N GLU A 58 -15.55 2.81 -6.50
CA GLU A 58 -14.18 2.30 -6.40
C GLU A 58 -13.23 3.31 -7.05
N GLU A 59 -12.31 3.87 -6.26
CA GLU A 59 -11.25 4.74 -6.77
C GLU A 59 -9.88 4.14 -6.40
N TYR A 60 -8.89 4.35 -7.27
CA TYR A 60 -7.51 3.96 -7.02
C TYR A 60 -6.57 5.11 -7.31
N THR A 61 -5.52 5.26 -6.50
CA THR A 61 -4.42 6.19 -6.75
C THR A 61 -3.10 5.48 -6.47
N GLU A 62 -2.14 5.71 -7.36
CA GLU A 62 -0.77 5.22 -7.19
C GLU A 62 0.04 6.30 -6.48
N VAL A 63 0.59 5.97 -5.32
CA VAL A 63 1.48 6.87 -4.57
C VAL A 63 2.91 6.39 -4.76
N LYS A 64 3.73 7.23 -5.39
CA LYS A 64 5.17 7.00 -5.53
C LYS A 64 5.87 7.36 -4.23
N TRP A 65 6.58 6.40 -3.64
CA TRP A 65 7.41 6.61 -2.46
C TRP A 65 8.89 6.69 -2.87
N ARG A 66 9.64 7.67 -2.34
CA ARG A 66 11.08 7.87 -2.59
C ARG A 66 11.93 7.00 -1.67
#